data_AF-A0A382NH89-F1
#
_entry.id   AF-A0A382NH89-F1
#
_cell.length_a   1.000
_cell.length_b   1.000
_cell.length_c   1.000
_cell.angle_alpha   90.00
_cell.angle_beta   90.00
_cell.angle_gamma   90.00
#
_symmetry.space_group_name_H-M   'P 1'
#
loop_
_entity.id
_entity.type
_entity.pdbx_description
1 polymer ?
#
loop_
_entity_poly.entity_id
_entity_poly.type
_entity_poly.pdbx_seq_one_letter_code
_entity_poly.pdbx_strand_id
1 'polypeptide(L)'
;MAPNLAANEIVTTVEVPSFAANQRAEYAKVAHPASGYAVVGGAVVVTLDGDRCSSASIAVGGLVPAPVKASSVERALIGQTLNVDNIMAASSQVANDLGSDVIGDFYASAEYRRAMAAVEIRHALFHITGEAHVGSRAESVLHGA
;
A
#
# COMPACT_ATOMS: atom_id res chain seq x y z
N MET A 1 3.14 -2.59 18.98
CA MET A 1 4.27 -3.53 18.84
C MET A 1 5.55 -2.77 19.17
N ALA A 2 6.36 -3.25 20.10
CA ALA A 2 7.68 -2.65 20.41
C ALA A 2 8.77 -3.35 19.59
N PRO A 3 9.85 -2.67 19.19
CA PRO A 3 10.99 -3.32 18.58
C PRO A 3 11.61 -4.34 19.55
N ASN A 4 12.05 -5.48 19.04
CA ASN A 4 12.79 -6.48 19.81
C ASN A 4 14.28 -6.08 19.87
N LEU A 5 14.59 -5.07 20.68
CA LEU A 5 15.93 -4.50 20.86
C LEU A 5 16.13 -4.11 22.33
N ALA A 6 17.10 -4.71 23.01
CA ALA A 6 17.46 -4.36 24.36
C ALA A 6 18.28 -3.05 24.42
N ALA A 7 18.35 -2.43 25.60
CA ALA A 7 19.01 -1.13 25.78
C ALA A 7 20.51 -1.13 25.45
N ASN A 8 21.15 -2.30 25.49
CA ASN A 8 22.57 -2.51 25.21
C ASN A 8 22.82 -3.19 23.85
N GLU A 9 21.81 -3.29 22.99
CA GLU A 9 21.93 -3.87 21.65
C GLU A 9 21.97 -2.78 20.58
N ILE A 10 22.67 -3.09 19.48
CA ILE A 10 22.78 -2.21 18.32
C ILE A 10 22.42 -3.05 17.08
N VAL A 11 21.51 -2.54 16.25
CA VAL A 11 21.22 -3.17 14.95
C VAL A 11 22.41 -2.91 14.02
N THR A 12 23.12 -3.97 13.64
CA THR A 12 24.30 -3.86 12.77
C THR A 12 24.00 -4.16 11.31
N THR A 13 22.94 -4.92 11.01
CA THR A 13 22.64 -5.40 9.66
C THR A 13 21.15 -5.67 9.51
N VAL A 14 20.64 -5.48 8.29
CA VAL A 14 19.31 -5.92 7.86
C VAL A 14 19.51 -6.78 6.61
N GLU A 15 19.07 -8.03 6.67
CA GLU A 15 19.12 -8.95 5.54
C GLU A 15 17.76 -8.97 4.83
N VAL A 16 17.75 -8.62 3.55
CA VAL A 16 16.55 -8.63 2.71
C VAL A 16 16.81 -9.52 1.51
N PRO A 17 15.98 -10.53 1.23
CA PRO A 17 16.15 -11.38 0.05
C PRO A 17 16.02 -10.55 -1.22
N SER A 18 16.88 -10.82 -2.20
CA SER A 18 16.74 -10.24 -3.53
C SER A 18 15.48 -10.76 -4.22
N PHE A 19 14.81 -9.91 -4.98
CA PHE A 19 13.61 -10.31 -5.72
C PHE A 19 13.93 -11.34 -6.80
N ALA A 20 13.09 -12.36 -6.91
CA ALA A 20 13.10 -13.26 -8.04
C ALA A 20 12.61 -12.55 -9.32
N ALA A 21 12.93 -13.08 -10.50
CA ALA A 21 12.59 -12.46 -11.79
C ALA A 21 11.08 -12.21 -12.00
N ASN A 22 10.23 -13.02 -11.35
CA ASN A 22 8.77 -12.91 -11.40
C ASN A 22 8.16 -12.15 -10.21
N GLN A 23 9.00 -11.56 -9.35
CA GLN A 23 8.54 -10.67 -8.29
C GLN A 23 8.53 -9.22 -8.78
N ARG A 24 7.53 -8.49 -8.31
CA ARG A 24 7.39 -7.04 -8.53
C ARG A 24 7.15 -6.38 -7.19
N ALA A 25 7.76 -5.23 -6.99
CA ALA A 25 7.62 -4.46 -5.78
C ALA A 25 7.44 -2.99 -6.12
N GLU A 26 6.59 -2.30 -5.37
CA GLU A 26 6.36 -0.87 -5.51
C GLU A 26 5.93 -0.27 -4.17
N TYR A 27 6.28 1.01 -3.99
CA TYR A 27 5.84 1.80 -2.86
C TYR A 27 5.21 3.10 -3.34
N ALA A 28 3.90 3.25 -3.10
CA ALA A 28 3.17 4.49 -3.36
C ALA A 28 2.89 5.21 -2.04
N LYS A 29 2.93 6.55 -2.06
CA LYS A 29 2.61 7.36 -0.89
C LYS A 29 1.97 8.69 -1.25
N VAL A 30 1.09 9.14 -0.35
CA VAL A 30 0.79 10.56 -0.16
C VAL A 30 1.93 11.19 0.64
N ALA A 31 2.78 11.97 -0.02
CA ALA A 31 3.89 12.65 0.64
C ALA A 31 3.43 13.96 1.28
N HIS A 32 3.81 14.19 2.54
CA HIS A 32 3.59 15.46 3.21
C HIS A 32 4.38 16.57 2.49
N PRO A 33 3.76 17.67 2.04
CA PRO A 33 4.36 18.62 1.11
C PRO A 33 5.60 19.33 1.67
N ALA A 34 5.64 19.55 2.99
CA ALA A 34 6.78 20.23 3.61
C ALA A 34 7.93 19.29 4.00
N SER A 35 7.66 18.01 4.29
CA SER A 35 8.66 17.09 4.90
C SER A 35 8.97 15.86 4.04
N GLY A 36 8.13 15.54 3.07
CA GLY A 36 8.26 14.35 2.23
C GLY A 36 7.90 13.02 2.92
N TYR A 37 7.60 13.03 4.22
CA TYR A 37 7.15 11.85 4.97
C TYR A 37 5.84 11.29 4.40
N ALA A 38 5.64 9.97 4.46
CA ALA A 38 4.42 9.32 4.02
C ALA A 38 3.26 9.58 4.99
N VAL A 39 2.36 10.47 4.60
CA VAL A 39 1.09 10.68 5.31
C VAL A 39 0.33 9.37 5.37
N VAL A 40 0.21 8.70 4.22
CA VAL A 40 -0.13 7.28 4.09
C VAL A 40 0.71 6.73 2.95
N GLY A 41 1.16 5.49 3.07
CA GLY A 41 1.81 4.80 1.96
C GLY A 41 1.55 3.31 1.98
N GLY A 42 1.43 2.72 0.79
CA GLY A 42 1.26 1.29 0.56
C GLY A 42 2.52 0.70 -0.05
N ALA A 43 3.10 -0.29 0.64
CA ALA A 43 4.18 -1.12 0.13
C ALA A 43 3.60 -2.45 -0.36
N VAL A 44 3.93 -2.82 -1.58
CA VAL A 44 3.42 -4.04 -2.22
C VAL A 44 4.60 -4.82 -2.77
N VAL A 45 4.62 -6.12 -2.49
CA VAL A 45 5.44 -7.11 -3.20
C VAL A 45 4.51 -8.23 -3.66
N VAL A 46 4.51 -8.54 -4.94
CA VAL A 46 3.76 -9.68 -5.49
C VAL A 46 4.68 -10.60 -6.27
N THR A 47 4.35 -11.88 -6.27
CA THR A 47 4.95 -12.88 -7.14
C THR A 47 3.93 -13.26 -8.20
N LEU A 48 4.33 -13.22 -9.46
CA LEU A 48 3.45 -13.50 -10.59
C LEU A 48 3.77 -14.86 -11.21
N ASP A 49 2.72 -15.58 -11.59
CA ASP A 49 2.75 -16.73 -12.49
C ASP A 49 1.92 -16.35 -13.73
N GLY A 50 2.60 -15.83 -14.76
CA GLY A 50 1.96 -15.10 -15.84
C GLY A 50 1.33 -13.79 -15.34
N ASP A 51 0.02 -13.67 -15.47
CA ASP A 51 -0.80 -12.54 -14.99
C ASP A 51 -1.42 -12.78 -13.60
N ARG A 52 -1.25 -14.00 -13.06
CA ARG A 52 -1.86 -14.45 -11.81
C ARG A 52 -0.93 -14.23 -10.63
N CYS A 53 -1.47 -13.66 -9.55
CA CYS A 53 -0.73 -13.49 -8.31
C CYS A 53 -0.62 -14.83 -7.57
N SER A 54 0.60 -15.34 -7.41
CA SER A 54 0.88 -16.57 -6.65
C SER A 54 1.24 -16.30 -5.19
N SER A 55 1.71 -15.09 -4.88
CA SER A 55 2.01 -14.63 -3.53
C SER A 55 1.94 -13.11 -3.44
N ALA A 56 1.49 -12.56 -2.30
CA ALA A 56 1.45 -11.14 -2.03
C ALA A 56 1.93 -10.84 -0.60
N SER A 57 2.70 -9.76 -0.44
CA SER A 57 3.08 -9.17 0.84
C SER A 57 2.81 -7.67 0.77
N ILE A 58 1.87 -7.19 1.59
CA ILE A 58 1.36 -5.82 1.53
C ILE A 58 1.35 -5.21 2.93
N ALA A 59 1.90 -4.00 3.04
CA ALA A 59 1.90 -3.24 4.28
C ALA A 59 1.49 -1.79 4.02
N VAL A 60 0.80 -1.20 4.99
CA VAL A 60 0.42 0.22 4.97
C VAL A 60 1.05 0.94 6.15
N GLY A 61 1.72 2.05 5.87
CA GLY A 61 2.32 2.93 6.86
C GLY A 61 1.63 4.29 6.92
N GLY A 62 1.90 5.03 8.00
CA GLY A 62 1.48 6.43 8.17
C GLY A 62 0.13 6.65 8.84
N LEU A 63 -0.61 5.58 9.13
CA LEU A 63 -1.94 5.66 9.75
C LEU A 63 -1.97 5.24 11.23
N VAL A 64 -0.97 4.51 11.71
CA VAL A 64 -0.79 4.11 13.12
C VAL A 64 0.72 4.13 13.46
N PRO A 65 1.12 4.06 14.76
CA PRO A 65 2.53 4.11 15.15
C PRO A 65 3.43 3.02 14.54
N ALA A 66 2.87 1.88 14.13
CA ALA A 66 3.59 0.81 13.46
C ALA A 66 2.87 0.41 12.17
N PRO A 67 3.56 0.05 11.08
CA PRO A 67 2.92 -0.37 9.84
C PRO A 67 1.95 -1.54 10.04
N VAL A 68 0.82 -1.50 9.35
CA VAL A 68 -0.20 -2.54 9.37
C VAL A 68 0.02 -3.47 8.19
N LYS A 69 0.06 -4.78 8.46
CA LYS A 69 0.06 -5.79 7.41
C LYS A 69 -1.35 -5.94 6.84
N ALA A 70 -1.51 -5.70 5.55
CA ALA A 70 -2.81 -5.75 4.86
C ALA A 70 -3.18 -7.18 4.43
N SER A 71 -3.25 -8.09 5.41
CA SER A 71 -3.46 -9.52 5.21
C SER A 71 -4.78 -9.84 4.48
N SER A 72 -5.79 -8.99 4.62
CA SER A 72 -7.06 -9.15 3.91
C SER A 72 -6.92 -8.83 2.43
N VAL A 73 -6.05 -7.88 2.06
CA VAL A 73 -5.71 -7.60 0.66
C VAL A 73 -4.86 -8.73 0.06
N GLU A 74 -3.85 -9.20 0.79
CA GLU A 74 -3.00 -10.31 0.34
C GLU A 74 -3.83 -11.54 -0.04
N ARG A 75 -4.76 -11.96 0.84
CA ARG A 75 -5.66 -13.09 0.59
C ARG A 75 -6.58 -12.88 -0.60
N ALA A 76 -7.04 -11.64 -0.81
CA ALA A 76 -7.93 -11.33 -1.93
C ALA A 76 -7.20 -11.35 -3.28
N LEU A 77 -5.89 -11.08 -3.30
CA LEU A 77 -5.08 -11.10 -4.52
C LEU A 77 -4.59 -12.49 -4.89
N ILE A 78 -4.21 -13.32 -3.91
CA ILE A 78 -3.63 -14.65 -4.17
C ILE A 78 -4.61 -15.50 -4.96
N GLY A 79 -4.14 -16.01 -6.10
CA GLY A 79 -4.91 -16.83 -7.03
C GLY A 79 -5.76 -16.05 -8.02
N GLN A 80 -5.73 -14.72 -8.00
CA GLN A 80 -6.42 -13.85 -8.96
C GLN A 80 -5.46 -13.31 -10.02
N THR A 81 -5.99 -13.04 -11.21
CA THR A 81 -5.32 -12.20 -12.21
C THR A 81 -5.27 -10.75 -11.73
N LEU A 82 -4.14 -10.07 -11.85
CA LEU A 82 -4.01 -8.66 -11.43
C LEU A 82 -4.54 -7.67 -12.49
N ASN A 83 -5.83 -7.77 -12.79
CA ASN A 83 -6.56 -6.80 -13.62
C ASN A 83 -7.19 -5.68 -12.77
N VAL A 84 -7.75 -4.67 -13.44
CA VAL A 84 -8.36 -3.49 -12.79
C VAL A 84 -9.39 -3.87 -11.74
N ASP A 85 -10.37 -4.71 -12.08
CA ASP A 85 -11.48 -5.05 -11.19
C ASP A 85 -11.00 -5.78 -9.93
N ASN A 86 -10.09 -6.74 -10.10
CA ASN A 86 -9.53 -7.51 -9.00
C ASN A 86 -8.66 -6.64 -8.08
N ILE A 87 -7.86 -5.72 -8.64
CA ILE A 87 -7.07 -4.77 -7.85
C ILE A 87 -7.96 -3.83 -7.04
N MET A 88 -9.04 -3.31 -7.65
CA MET A 88 -10.01 -2.44 -6.98
C MET A 88 -10.72 -3.15 -5.83
N ALA A 89 -11.21 -4.36 -6.08
CA ALA A 89 -11.92 -5.18 -5.10
C ALA A 89 -11.01 -5.60 -3.94
N ALA A 90 -9.79 -6.06 -4.25
CA ALA A 90 -8.85 -6.53 -3.24
C ALA A 90 -8.33 -5.39 -2.36
N SER A 91 -7.93 -4.25 -2.94
CA SER A 91 -7.35 -3.14 -2.17
C SER A 91 -8.32 -2.53 -1.17
N SER A 92 -9.63 -2.58 -1.47
CA SER A 92 -10.69 -2.15 -0.56
C SER A 92 -10.78 -3.01 0.70
N GLN A 93 -10.28 -4.26 0.67
CA GLN A 93 -10.28 -5.15 1.83
C GLN A 93 -9.33 -4.69 2.94
N VAL A 94 -8.46 -3.70 2.69
CA VAL A 94 -7.58 -3.13 3.72
C VAL A 94 -8.36 -2.57 4.90
N ALA A 95 -9.61 -2.13 4.68
CA ALA A 95 -10.49 -1.63 5.74
C ALA A 95 -10.70 -2.65 6.88
N ASN A 96 -10.58 -3.95 6.59
CA ASN A 96 -10.67 -5.02 7.58
C ASN A 96 -9.43 -5.12 8.48
N ASP A 97 -8.33 -4.46 8.11
CA ASP A 97 -7.02 -4.59 8.78
C ASP A 97 -6.62 -3.33 9.58
N LEU A 98 -7.19 -2.15 9.29
CA LEU A 98 -6.70 -0.85 9.81
C LEU A 98 -7.01 -0.53 11.28
N GLY A 99 -7.86 -1.31 11.95
CA GLY A 99 -8.23 -1.05 13.35
C GLY A 99 -8.94 0.30 13.60
N SER A 100 -9.16 0.60 14.88
CA SER A 100 -9.86 1.81 15.33
C SER A 100 -8.93 2.97 15.72
N ASP A 101 -7.64 2.70 15.92
CA ASP A 101 -6.62 3.60 16.47
C ASP A 101 -5.87 4.45 15.42
N VAL A 102 -6.45 4.59 14.22
CA VAL A 102 -5.87 5.43 13.16
C VAL A 102 -5.72 6.87 13.64
N ILE A 103 -4.51 7.41 13.49
CA ILE A 103 -4.16 8.77 13.90
C ILE A 103 -4.88 9.81 13.04
N GLY A 104 -5.21 10.95 13.63
CA GLY A 104 -5.67 12.14 12.92
C GLY A 104 -4.97 13.37 13.47
N ASP A 105 -4.59 14.30 12.61
CA ASP A 105 -3.95 15.55 12.98
C ASP A 105 -4.50 16.73 12.16
N PHE A 106 -3.91 17.92 12.34
CA PHE A 106 -4.31 19.14 11.64
C PHE A 106 -4.13 19.07 10.12
N TYR A 107 -3.25 18.19 9.63
CA TYR A 107 -2.93 18.06 8.21
C TYR A 107 -3.81 16.98 7.54
N ALA A 108 -4.01 15.84 8.21
CA ALA A 108 -4.75 14.71 7.68
C ALA A 108 -5.60 14.04 8.78
N SER A 109 -6.91 14.02 8.58
CA SER A 109 -7.86 13.35 9.47
C SER A 109 -7.69 11.83 9.44
N ALA A 110 -8.15 11.15 10.50
CA ALA A 110 -8.13 9.70 10.56
C ALA A 110 -8.99 9.05 9.46
N GLU A 111 -10.10 9.68 9.08
CA GLU A 111 -10.94 9.26 7.96
C GLU A 111 -10.21 9.36 6.62
N TYR A 112 -9.53 10.49 6.38
CA TYR A 112 -8.72 10.67 5.18
C TYR A 112 -7.61 9.61 5.11
N ARG A 113 -6.90 9.35 6.21
CA ARG A 113 -5.83 8.33 6.24
C ARG A 113 -6.38 6.92 5.97
N ARG A 114 -7.55 6.58 6.51
CA ARG A 114 -8.23 5.30 6.20
C ARG A 114 -8.56 5.17 4.72
N ALA A 115 -9.12 6.21 4.12
CA ALA A 115 -9.44 6.21 2.69
C ALA A 115 -8.18 6.08 1.82
N MET A 116 -7.10 6.77 2.17
CA MET A 116 -5.84 6.73 1.41
C MET A 116 -5.12 5.39 1.48
N ALA A 117 -5.33 4.57 2.52
CA ALA A 117 -4.73 3.25 2.60
C ALA A 117 -5.08 2.38 1.38
N ALA A 118 -6.37 2.33 1.02
CA ALA A 118 -6.82 1.58 -0.15
C ALA A 118 -6.32 2.22 -1.45
N VAL A 119 -6.26 3.55 -1.53
CA VAL A 119 -5.79 4.28 -2.71
C VAL A 119 -4.31 4.00 -3.00
N GLU A 120 -3.44 4.10 -1.99
CA GLU A 120 -2.00 3.91 -2.19
C GLU A 120 -1.64 2.44 -2.49
N ILE A 121 -2.36 1.48 -1.92
CA ILE A 121 -2.22 0.07 -2.34
C ILE A 121 -2.58 -0.09 -3.82
N ARG A 122 -3.67 0.53 -4.29
CA ARG A 122 -4.07 0.47 -5.71
C ARG A 122 -3.05 1.12 -6.62
N HIS A 123 -2.55 2.30 -6.27
CA HIS A 123 -1.50 2.98 -7.05
C HIS A 123 -0.28 2.07 -7.22
N ALA A 124 0.20 1.47 -6.12
CA ALA A 124 1.31 0.54 -6.17
C ALA A 124 1.02 -0.69 -7.06
N LEU A 125 -0.19 -1.27 -6.96
CA LEU A 125 -0.59 -2.40 -7.78
C LEU A 125 -0.72 -2.06 -9.28
N PHE A 126 -1.26 -0.89 -9.63
CA PHE A 126 -1.37 -0.47 -11.03
C PHE A 126 0.00 -0.16 -11.65
N HIS A 127 0.91 0.45 -10.90
CA HIS A 127 2.28 0.67 -11.39
C HIS A 127 2.99 -0.64 -11.75
N ILE A 128 2.88 -1.67 -10.92
CA ILE A 128 3.59 -2.94 -11.17
C ILE A 128 2.97 -3.77 -12.28
N THR A 129 1.68 -3.59 -12.58
CA THR A 129 1.00 -4.30 -13.69
C THR A 129 1.05 -3.52 -15.00
N GLY A 130 1.38 -2.22 -14.97
CA GLY A 130 1.29 -1.34 -16.13
C GLY A 130 -0.14 -0.98 -16.51
N GLU A 131 -1.11 -1.30 -15.66
CA GLU A 131 -2.52 -0.95 -15.83
C GLU A 131 -2.72 0.56 -15.64
N ALA A 132 -3.61 1.16 -16.44
CA ALA A 132 -3.89 2.59 -16.34
C ALA A 132 -4.57 2.92 -15.00
N HIS A 133 -4.17 4.04 -14.39
CA HIS A 133 -4.82 4.55 -13.19
C HIS A 133 -6.28 4.89 -13.47
N VAL A 134 -7.21 4.08 -12.98
CA VAL A 134 -8.60 4.50 -12.86
C VAL A 134 -8.71 5.39 -11.61
N GLY A 135 -8.51 6.70 -11.79
CA GLY A 135 -8.88 7.71 -10.78
C GLY A 135 -7.83 8.75 -10.36
N SER A 136 -6.68 8.89 -11.03
CA SER A 136 -5.68 9.92 -10.69
C SER A 136 -5.31 10.81 -11.87
N ARG A 137 -6.24 11.73 -12.21
CA ARG A 137 -6.03 13.12 -12.69
C ARG A 137 -7.29 13.65 -13.38
N ALA A 138 -7.89 14.69 -12.79
CA ALA A 138 -8.43 15.87 -13.47
C ALA A 138 -8.92 15.76 -14.93
N GLU A 139 -9.96 14.98 -15.21
CA GLU A 139 -10.77 15.09 -16.44
C GLU A 139 -12.19 15.60 -16.13
N SER A 140 -12.33 16.74 -15.44
CA SER A 140 -13.65 17.37 -15.30
C SER A 140 -13.70 18.91 -15.45
N VAL A 141 -12.67 19.56 -16.00
CA VAL A 141 -12.74 21.04 -16.22
C VAL A 141 -12.29 21.50 -17.62
N LEU A 142 -12.29 20.64 -18.64
CA LEU A 142 -12.00 21.11 -20.02
C LEU A 142 -13.05 20.72 -21.08
N HIS A 143 -14.23 20.24 -20.68
CA HIS A 143 -15.35 20.05 -21.60
C HIS A 143 -16.67 20.62 -21.05
N GLY A 144 -16.62 21.86 -20.55
CA GLY A 144 -17.79 22.72 -20.42
C GLY A 144 -17.73 23.79 -21.51
N ALA A 145 -18.65 23.68 -22.47
CA ALA A 145 -18.90 24.64 -23.55
C ALA A 145 -19.33 26.02 -23.03
#